data_AF-A0A520GVK3-F1
#
_entry.id   AF-A0A520GVK3-F1
#
_cell.length_a   1.000
_cell.length_b   1.000
_cell.length_c   1.000
_cell.angle_alpha   90.00
_cell.angle_beta   90.00
_cell.angle_gamma   90.00
#
_symmetry.space_group_name_H-M   'P 1'
#
loop_
_entity.id
_entity.type
_entity.pdbx_description
1 polymer ?
#
loop_
_entity_poly.entity_id
_entity_poly.type
_entity_poly.pdbx_seq_one_letter_code
_entity_poly.pdbx_strand_id
1 'polypeptide(L)'
;MPLIHRLLRGQFLRFAVVGVVGLGVDLAVLHVLAPLLGWHAGRVVSFLAAASATWWLNRRFTFARRARSHATARSIGREYARYIVSMLGGAAINYAIYALTLHLLDHPLAPTLGVALGSLGGMFANFAAARYLVFGVAGGGDDLPATAPDGRPGTAAASASPSARMRPLATWPAAERAALTGVFTDIDDTLTTEGAITPDALRALADLRAAGLKVVAITGRPVGWSLPFIATWPVDAIVAENGAVALLPPPPWRPGDSLHPVPPRRYFLRDAARRAANFARMQRVLERIEREIPGARRATDSAGRETDIAIDHSEFTHLDEAAIDAVVALMRSEGLHATVSSIHVNGWLGDNDKLAGARWIVDELWQQPLDTTAERDRWAYVGDSTNDQLMFEAFAHSIGVANVARFVPKLTHLPRYVTQGERGAGFAEVARVVLGVR
;
A
#
# COMPACT_ATOMS: atom_id res chain seq x y z
N MET A 1 -11.62 -3.31 -20.51
CA MET A 1 -11.59 -4.44 -19.54
C MET A 1 -10.62 -5.61 -19.85
N PRO A 2 -9.86 -5.73 -20.96
CA PRO A 2 -8.86 -6.82 -21.10
C PRO A 2 -7.44 -6.49 -20.60
N LEU A 3 -7.11 -5.22 -20.32
CA LEU A 3 -5.73 -4.79 -20.07
C LEU A 3 -5.28 -4.92 -18.59
N ILE A 4 -6.16 -4.64 -17.63
CA ILE A 4 -5.88 -4.75 -16.19
C ILE A 4 -5.74 -6.22 -15.78
N HIS A 5 -6.59 -7.11 -16.35
CA HIS A 5 -6.36 -8.55 -16.26
C HIS A 5 -5.02 -8.96 -16.86
N ARG A 6 -4.51 -8.32 -17.93
CA ARG A 6 -3.19 -8.63 -18.52
C ARG A 6 -2.01 -8.15 -17.66
N LEU A 7 -2.14 -7.05 -16.90
CA LEU A 7 -1.06 -6.49 -16.08
C LEU A 7 -0.91 -7.17 -14.72
N LEU A 8 -2.01 -7.44 -14.02
CA LEU A 8 -2.02 -8.31 -12.83
C LEU A 8 -1.64 -9.75 -13.19
N ARG A 9 -2.09 -10.25 -14.36
CA ARG A 9 -1.54 -11.48 -14.94
C ARG A 9 -0.06 -11.37 -15.23
N GLY A 10 0.51 -10.20 -15.53
CA GLY A 10 1.91 -10.05 -15.94
C GLY A 10 2.91 -10.16 -14.79
N GLN A 11 2.61 -9.56 -13.64
CA GLN A 11 3.46 -9.69 -12.44
C GLN A 11 3.25 -11.05 -11.77
N PHE A 12 2.01 -11.53 -11.68
CA PHE A 12 1.73 -12.90 -11.28
C PHE A 12 2.29 -13.92 -12.28
N LEU A 13 2.30 -13.65 -13.60
CA LEU A 13 2.97 -14.50 -14.60
C LEU A 13 4.46 -14.51 -14.34
N ARG A 14 5.10 -13.37 -14.08
CA ARG A 14 6.54 -13.34 -13.85
C ARG A 14 6.91 -14.10 -12.58
N PHE A 15 6.14 -13.94 -11.51
CA PHE A 15 6.29 -14.71 -10.29
C PHE A 15 6.01 -16.21 -10.51
N ALA A 16 4.93 -16.56 -11.23
CA ALA A 16 4.57 -17.93 -11.56
C ALA A 16 5.56 -18.56 -12.55
N VAL A 17 6.10 -17.82 -13.52
CA VAL A 17 7.12 -18.26 -14.47
C VAL A 17 8.43 -18.53 -13.74
N VAL A 18 8.85 -17.63 -12.84
CA VAL A 18 10.03 -17.88 -11.99
C VAL A 18 9.79 -19.10 -11.08
N GLY A 19 8.57 -19.26 -10.55
CA GLY A 19 8.17 -20.46 -9.79
C GLY A 19 8.17 -21.75 -10.62
N VAL A 20 7.72 -21.71 -11.88
CA VAL A 20 7.74 -22.84 -12.82
C VAL A 20 9.18 -23.21 -13.20
N VAL A 21 10.05 -22.21 -13.42
CA VAL A 21 11.47 -22.45 -13.66
C VAL A 21 12.12 -23.04 -12.41
N GLY A 22 11.79 -22.53 -11.22
CA GLY A 22 12.22 -23.11 -9.95
C GLY A 22 11.80 -24.57 -9.78
N LEU A 23 10.53 -24.89 -10.11
CA LEU A 23 10.02 -26.26 -10.09
C LEU A 23 10.73 -27.18 -11.10
N GLY A 24 11.04 -26.67 -12.29
CA GLY A 24 11.82 -27.39 -13.30
C GLY A 24 13.24 -27.71 -12.82
N VAL A 25 13.91 -26.74 -12.18
CA VAL A 25 15.22 -26.94 -11.56
C VAL A 25 15.13 -27.97 -10.43
N ASP A 26 14.09 -27.89 -9.59
CA ASP A 26 13.86 -28.82 -8.48
C ASP A 26 13.75 -30.26 -9.00
N LEU A 27 12.85 -30.50 -9.96
CA LEU A 27 12.63 -31.82 -10.54
C LEU A 27 13.87 -32.36 -11.24
N ALA A 28 14.58 -31.53 -12.01
CA ALA A 28 15.79 -31.95 -12.70
C ALA A 28 16.90 -32.36 -11.72
N VAL A 29 17.18 -31.53 -10.72
CA VAL A 29 18.22 -31.80 -9.72
C VAL A 29 17.84 -33.03 -8.88
N LEU A 30 16.57 -33.19 -8.52
CA LEU A 30 16.10 -34.35 -7.78
C LEU A 30 16.35 -35.64 -8.56
N HIS A 31 15.96 -35.71 -9.83
CA HIS A 31 16.10 -36.95 -10.62
C HIS A 31 17.54 -37.28 -10.99
N VAL A 32 18.40 -36.27 -11.10
CA VAL A 32 19.84 -36.47 -11.33
C VAL A 32 20.55 -36.96 -10.06
N LEU A 33 20.17 -36.46 -8.88
CA LEU A 33 20.86 -36.77 -7.63
C LEU A 33 20.24 -37.92 -6.84
N ALA A 34 18.95 -38.24 -7.04
CA ALA A 34 18.28 -39.33 -6.36
C ALA A 34 18.98 -40.70 -6.52
N PRO A 35 19.55 -41.06 -7.69
CA PRO A 35 20.31 -42.31 -7.83
C PRO A 35 21.58 -42.36 -6.96
N LEU A 36 22.11 -41.22 -6.55
CA LEU A 36 23.37 -41.11 -5.79
C LEU A 36 23.13 -40.88 -4.29
N LEU A 37 22.14 -40.08 -3.93
CA LEU A 37 21.86 -39.62 -2.57
C LEU A 37 20.59 -40.23 -1.98
N GLY A 38 19.81 -40.95 -2.79
CA GLY A 38 18.46 -41.37 -2.44
C GLY A 38 17.44 -40.23 -2.53
N TRP A 39 16.16 -40.58 -2.56
CA TRP A 39 15.06 -39.64 -2.77
C TRP A 39 14.93 -38.59 -1.67
N HIS A 40 15.31 -38.90 -0.42
CA HIS A 40 15.18 -38.00 0.72
C HIS A 40 16.31 -36.95 0.79
N ALA A 41 17.58 -37.38 0.70
CA ALA A 41 18.68 -36.42 0.69
C ALA A 41 18.75 -35.66 -0.65
N GLY A 42 18.42 -36.32 -1.76
CA GLY A 42 18.27 -35.67 -3.07
C GLY A 42 17.25 -34.53 -3.03
N ARG A 43 16.15 -34.68 -2.29
CA ARG A 43 15.12 -33.64 -2.13
C ARG A 43 15.62 -32.38 -1.43
N VAL A 44 16.45 -32.52 -0.40
CA VAL A 44 17.03 -31.36 0.31
C VAL A 44 17.92 -30.56 -0.62
N VAL A 45 18.77 -31.25 -1.38
CA VAL A 45 19.69 -30.62 -2.34
C VAL A 45 18.92 -29.98 -3.50
N SER A 46 17.89 -30.65 -4.01
CA SER A 46 17.07 -30.14 -5.11
C SER A 46 16.27 -28.91 -4.72
N PHE A 47 15.74 -28.86 -3.49
CA PHE A 47 15.07 -27.68 -2.95
C PHE A 47 16.01 -26.48 -2.86
N LEU A 48 17.23 -26.66 -2.32
CA LEU A 48 18.21 -25.59 -2.19
C LEU A 48 18.66 -25.08 -3.56
N ALA A 49 18.82 -25.96 -4.55
CA ALA A 49 19.12 -25.59 -5.92
C ALA A 49 17.99 -24.77 -6.55
N ALA A 50 16.73 -25.20 -6.37
CA ALA A 50 15.56 -24.47 -6.84
C ALA A 50 15.39 -23.10 -6.17
N ALA A 51 15.54 -23.02 -4.84
CA ALA A 51 15.48 -21.77 -4.09
C ALA A 51 16.59 -20.78 -4.53
N SER A 52 17.79 -21.30 -4.79
CA SER A 52 18.93 -20.50 -5.28
C SER A 52 18.73 -20.02 -6.72
N ALA A 53 18.20 -20.86 -7.61
CA ALA A 53 17.86 -20.48 -8.98
C ALA A 53 16.76 -19.41 -9.00
N THR A 54 15.72 -19.57 -8.17
CA THR A 54 14.62 -18.61 -8.01
C THR A 54 15.14 -17.26 -7.48
N TRP A 55 16.00 -17.27 -6.45
CA TRP A 55 16.66 -16.07 -5.94
C TRP A 55 17.49 -15.37 -7.02
N TRP A 56 18.33 -16.12 -7.74
CA TRP A 56 19.20 -15.58 -8.77
C TRP A 56 18.40 -14.98 -9.94
N LEU A 57 17.32 -15.64 -10.38
CA LEU A 57 16.42 -15.15 -11.42
C LEU A 57 15.69 -13.90 -10.97
N ASN A 58 15.15 -13.88 -9.74
CA ASN A 58 14.53 -12.69 -9.17
C ASN A 58 15.54 -11.54 -9.07
N ARG A 59 16.78 -11.82 -8.69
CA ARG A 59 17.85 -10.82 -8.61
C ARG A 59 18.29 -10.30 -9.98
N ARG A 60 18.27 -11.14 -11.03
CA ARG A 60 18.80 -10.82 -12.37
C ARG A 60 17.75 -10.34 -13.37
N PHE A 61 16.47 -10.63 -13.15
CA PHE A 61 15.35 -10.23 -14.02
C PHE A 61 14.37 -9.29 -13.30
N THR A 62 14.00 -9.57 -12.06
CA THR A 62 13.02 -8.77 -11.29
C THR A 62 13.67 -7.54 -10.61
N PHE A 63 14.90 -7.68 -10.09
CA PHE A 63 15.63 -6.63 -9.34
C PHE A 63 17.01 -6.26 -9.94
N ALA A 64 17.20 -6.53 -11.24
CA ALA A 64 18.48 -6.46 -11.96
C ALA A 64 19.25 -5.12 -11.87
N ARG A 65 18.52 -4.02 -11.64
CA ARG A 65 19.08 -2.66 -11.51
C ARG A 65 19.51 -2.33 -10.07
N ARG A 66 18.84 -2.88 -9.06
CA ARG A 66 19.13 -2.69 -7.62
C ARG A 66 20.38 -3.47 -7.18
N ALA A 67 20.60 -4.64 -7.78
CA ALA A 67 21.78 -5.48 -7.55
C ALA A 67 23.12 -4.85 -8.00
N ARG A 68 23.09 -3.82 -8.87
CA ARG A 68 24.29 -3.14 -9.39
C ARG A 68 24.68 -1.90 -8.58
N SER A 69 23.76 -1.27 -7.85
CA SER A 69 24.04 -0.05 -7.07
C SER A 69 24.60 -0.32 -5.67
N HIS A 70 24.47 -1.55 -5.14
CA HIS A 70 24.88 -1.94 -3.78
C HIS A 70 25.98 -3.03 -3.74
N ALA A 71 26.77 -3.14 -4.81
CA ALA A 71 27.71 -4.25 -4.98
C ALA A 71 28.96 -4.11 -4.09
N THR A 72 28.88 -4.65 -2.87
CA THR A 72 30.04 -5.10 -2.09
C THR A 72 29.83 -6.57 -1.77
N ALA A 73 30.83 -7.45 -1.93
CA ALA A 73 30.64 -8.90 -1.78
C ALA A 73 30.02 -9.34 -0.43
N ARG A 74 30.20 -8.55 0.64
CA ARG A 74 29.59 -8.77 1.96
C ARG A 74 28.06 -8.55 2.01
N SER A 75 27.46 -7.76 1.11
CA SER A 75 26.01 -7.50 1.09
C SER A 75 25.21 -8.64 0.44
N ILE A 76 25.79 -9.29 -0.57
CA ILE A 76 25.15 -10.36 -1.35
C ILE A 76 24.95 -11.62 -0.50
N GLY A 77 25.96 -12.01 0.28
CA GLY A 77 25.85 -13.18 1.17
C GLY A 77 24.76 -13.01 2.23
N ARG A 78 24.66 -11.82 2.82
CA ARG A 78 23.61 -11.47 3.81
C ARG A 78 22.21 -11.39 3.20
N GLU A 79 22.09 -10.98 1.94
CA GLU A 79 20.82 -10.98 1.20
C GLU A 79 20.36 -12.40 0.88
N TYR A 80 21.27 -13.22 0.35
CA TYR A 80 21.00 -14.64 0.07
C TYR A 80 20.65 -15.42 1.35
N ALA A 81 21.39 -15.23 2.44
CA ALA A 81 21.11 -15.89 3.71
C ALA A 81 19.72 -15.53 4.27
N ARG A 82 19.34 -14.24 4.24
CA ARG A 82 17.99 -13.81 4.66
C ARG A 82 16.90 -14.41 3.79
N TYR A 83 17.13 -14.48 2.48
CA TYR A 83 16.18 -15.08 1.55
C TYR A 83 15.98 -16.58 1.85
N ILE A 84 17.06 -17.35 2.02
CA ILE A 84 16.98 -18.78 2.35
C ILE A 84 16.30 -19.00 3.71
N VAL A 85 16.64 -18.21 4.73
CA VAL A 85 16.03 -18.31 6.06
C VAL A 85 14.52 -18.05 6.00
N SER A 86 14.08 -17.07 5.20
CA SER A 86 12.65 -16.77 5.05
C SER A 86 11.84 -17.90 4.41
N MET A 87 12.49 -18.82 3.70
CA MET A 87 11.83 -19.95 3.03
C MET A 87 11.75 -21.22 3.89
N LEU A 88 12.40 -21.27 5.06
CA LEU A 88 12.51 -22.50 5.86
C LEU A 88 11.15 -23.03 6.34
N GLY A 89 10.20 -22.16 6.68
CA GLY A 89 8.86 -22.54 7.12
C GLY A 89 8.09 -23.31 6.03
N GLY A 90 7.98 -22.76 4.83
CA GLY A 90 7.38 -23.47 3.69
C GLY A 90 8.22 -24.64 3.19
N ALA A 91 9.55 -24.61 3.37
CA ALA A 91 10.43 -25.73 3.03
C ALA A 91 10.10 -26.99 3.85
N ALA A 92 9.86 -26.82 5.16
CA ALA A 92 9.48 -27.93 6.05
C ALA A 92 8.16 -28.58 5.62
N ILE A 93 7.15 -27.77 5.29
CA ILE A 93 5.83 -28.25 4.85
C ILE A 93 5.92 -28.90 3.46
N ASN A 94 6.69 -28.32 2.55
CA ASN A 94 6.96 -28.91 1.25
C ASN A 94 7.59 -30.31 1.40
N TYR A 95 8.61 -30.41 2.25
CA TYR A 95 9.31 -31.67 2.50
C TYR A 95 8.41 -32.72 3.17
N ALA A 96 7.57 -32.31 4.11
CA ALA A 96 6.62 -33.20 4.78
C ALA A 96 5.60 -33.80 3.79
N ILE A 97 5.03 -32.98 2.90
CA ILE A 97 4.10 -33.43 1.86
C ILE A 97 4.81 -34.35 0.86
N TYR A 98 6.06 -34.05 0.48
CA TYR A 98 6.87 -34.91 -0.38
C TYR A 98 7.12 -36.30 0.24
N ALA A 99 7.57 -36.34 1.50
CA ALA A 99 7.85 -37.58 2.22
C ALA A 99 6.56 -38.41 2.40
N LEU A 100 5.45 -37.74 2.73
CA LEU A 100 4.14 -38.40 2.85
C LEU A 100 3.68 -38.97 1.50
N THR A 101 3.92 -38.27 0.39
CA THR A 101 3.56 -38.77 -0.94
C THR A 101 4.36 -40.02 -1.30
N LEU A 102 5.68 -40.06 -1.00
CA LEU A 102 6.49 -41.25 -1.19
C LEU A 102 6.08 -42.43 -0.31
N HIS A 103 5.57 -42.15 0.89
CA HIS A 103 5.13 -43.20 1.81
C HIS A 103 3.76 -43.77 1.41
N LEU A 104 2.85 -42.92 0.92
CA LEU A 104 1.47 -43.29 0.62
C LEU A 104 1.26 -43.82 -0.80
N LEU A 105 2.13 -43.44 -1.75
CA LEU A 105 1.99 -43.84 -3.15
C LEU A 105 3.16 -44.73 -3.56
N ASP A 106 2.87 -46.01 -3.77
CA ASP A 106 3.81 -46.95 -4.39
C ASP A 106 3.69 -46.86 -5.92
N HIS A 107 4.23 -45.77 -6.48
CA HIS A 107 4.17 -45.49 -7.91
C HIS A 107 5.49 -44.85 -8.41
N PRO A 108 6.00 -45.17 -9.61
CA PRO A 108 7.24 -44.58 -10.13
C PRO A 108 7.25 -43.05 -10.22
N LEU A 109 6.07 -42.43 -10.33
CA LEU A 109 5.91 -40.98 -10.36
C LEU A 109 5.73 -40.33 -8.97
N ALA A 110 5.71 -41.11 -7.88
CA ALA A 110 5.53 -40.60 -6.52
C ALA A 110 6.54 -39.49 -6.14
N PRO A 111 7.83 -39.55 -6.50
CA PRO A 111 8.76 -38.45 -6.25
C PRO A 111 8.37 -37.16 -6.97
N THR A 112 7.98 -37.25 -8.25
CA THR A 112 7.55 -36.11 -9.07
C THR A 112 6.27 -35.49 -8.56
N LEU A 113 5.27 -36.32 -8.22
CA LEU A 113 4.01 -35.87 -7.65
C LEU A 113 4.23 -35.24 -6.27
N GLY A 114 5.10 -35.82 -5.46
CA GLY A 114 5.46 -35.29 -4.14
C GLY A 114 6.09 -33.90 -4.23
N VAL A 115 6.96 -33.65 -5.21
CA VAL A 115 7.55 -32.32 -5.42
C VAL A 115 6.49 -31.32 -5.88
N ALA A 116 5.58 -31.72 -6.78
CA ALA A 116 4.51 -30.85 -7.25
C ALA A 116 3.53 -30.48 -6.12
N LEU A 117 3.03 -31.47 -5.38
CA LEU A 117 2.12 -31.29 -4.25
C LEU A 117 2.79 -30.52 -3.10
N GLY A 118 4.04 -30.86 -2.78
CA GLY A 118 4.82 -30.16 -1.78
C GLY A 118 5.08 -28.71 -2.15
N SER A 119 5.31 -28.40 -3.43
CA SER A 119 5.48 -27.02 -3.91
C SER A 119 4.20 -26.20 -3.79
N LEU A 120 3.05 -26.80 -4.07
CA LEU A 120 1.75 -26.16 -3.83
C LEU A 120 1.51 -25.93 -2.33
N GLY A 121 1.72 -26.95 -1.49
CA GLY A 121 1.53 -26.84 -0.05
C GLY A 121 2.49 -25.84 0.61
N GLY A 122 3.77 -25.86 0.24
CA GLY A 122 4.77 -24.90 0.70
C GLY A 122 4.49 -23.47 0.24
N MET A 123 3.91 -23.29 -0.95
CA MET A 123 3.46 -21.97 -1.43
C MET A 123 2.29 -21.43 -0.61
N PHE A 124 1.26 -22.24 -0.33
CA PHE A 124 0.15 -21.87 0.55
C PHE A 124 0.59 -21.62 1.99
N ALA A 125 1.54 -22.40 2.50
CA ALA A 125 2.08 -22.23 3.83
C ALA A 125 3.00 -21.02 3.97
N ASN A 126 3.83 -20.70 2.96
CA ASN A 126 4.59 -19.45 2.96
C ASN A 126 3.65 -18.24 2.86
N PHE A 127 2.56 -18.34 2.11
CA PHE A 127 1.50 -17.34 2.07
C PHE A 127 0.77 -17.21 3.42
N ALA A 128 0.47 -18.33 4.09
CA ALA A 128 -0.16 -18.36 5.40
C ALA A 128 0.80 -17.91 6.53
N ALA A 129 2.06 -18.30 6.52
CA ALA A 129 3.08 -17.89 7.49
C ALA A 129 3.40 -16.40 7.36
N ALA A 130 3.49 -15.88 6.12
CA ALA A 130 3.49 -14.45 5.89
C ALA A 130 2.23 -13.82 6.51
N ARG A 131 1.04 -14.39 6.27
CA ARG A 131 -0.25 -13.91 6.81
C ARG A 131 -0.43 -14.02 8.34
N TYR A 132 0.20 -14.97 9.03
CA TYR A 132 -0.13 -15.31 10.44
C TYR A 132 1.05 -15.26 11.41
N LEU A 133 2.29 -15.46 10.98
CA LEU A 133 3.47 -15.38 11.86
C LEU A 133 4.17 -14.02 11.75
N VAL A 134 4.10 -13.39 10.57
CA VAL A 134 4.58 -12.01 10.39
C VAL A 134 3.47 -11.00 10.69
N PHE A 135 2.20 -11.37 10.50
CA PHE A 135 1.05 -10.46 10.66
C PHE A 135 -0.03 -10.92 11.67
N GLY A 136 0.22 -11.94 12.50
CA GLY A 136 -0.72 -12.42 13.54
C GLY A 136 -0.25 -12.10 14.97
N VAL A 137 -1.12 -11.46 15.75
CA VAL A 137 -0.89 -11.05 17.15
C VAL A 137 -1.43 -12.13 18.10
N ALA A 138 -0.60 -12.64 19.03
CA ALA A 138 -0.72 -12.45 20.50
C ALA A 138 0.01 -13.55 21.32
N GLY A 139 0.58 -13.15 22.46
CA GLY A 139 1.03 -13.99 23.58
C GLY A 139 1.83 -13.16 24.58
N GLY A 140 1.20 -12.73 25.68
CA GLY A 140 1.73 -11.76 26.64
C GLY A 140 2.81 -12.29 27.58
N GLY A 141 3.43 -11.35 28.30
CA GLY A 141 4.39 -11.60 29.37
C GLY A 141 4.85 -10.27 29.97
N ASP A 142 4.47 -10.05 31.22
CA ASP A 142 4.77 -8.90 32.06
C ASP A 142 6.28 -8.58 32.14
N ASP A 143 6.61 -7.29 32.23
CA ASP A 143 7.44 -6.74 33.32
C ASP A 143 7.65 -5.23 33.12
N LEU A 144 7.05 -4.45 34.02
CA LEU A 144 7.47 -3.08 34.32
C LEU A 144 8.82 -3.13 35.04
N PRO A 145 9.63 -2.06 34.93
CA PRO A 145 9.90 -1.35 36.18
C PRO A 145 9.80 0.17 36.06
N ALA A 146 9.36 0.72 37.19
CA ALA A 146 9.34 2.13 37.54
C ALA A 146 10.74 2.78 37.47
N THR A 147 10.78 4.07 37.18
CA THR A 147 11.30 5.12 38.10
C THR A 147 11.21 6.50 37.44
N ALA A 148 10.47 7.39 38.09
CA ALA A 148 10.64 8.84 37.93
C ALA A 148 11.92 9.28 38.66
N PRO A 149 12.41 10.50 38.40
CA PRO A 149 12.29 11.46 39.48
C PRO A 149 11.81 12.86 39.06
N ASP A 150 11.20 13.49 40.06
CA ASP A 150 10.78 14.88 40.17
C ASP A 150 11.85 15.91 39.78
N GLY A 151 11.38 17.01 39.19
CA GLY A 151 12.11 18.27 39.06
C GLY A 151 11.14 19.43 38.86
N ARG A 152 10.89 20.19 39.93
CA ARG A 152 10.00 21.37 40.02
C ARG A 152 10.46 22.58 39.18
N PRO A 153 9.60 23.61 38.99
CA PRO A 153 9.60 24.45 37.80
C PRO A 153 10.47 25.71 37.91
N GLY A 154 11.17 26.03 36.82
CA GLY A 154 11.79 27.32 36.59
C GLY A 154 10.90 28.20 35.71
N THR A 155 10.43 29.31 36.26
CA THR A 155 9.72 30.39 35.58
C THR A 155 10.65 31.17 34.65
N ALA A 156 10.31 31.21 33.37
CA ALA A 156 10.75 32.26 32.46
C ALA A 156 9.66 32.52 31.42
N ALA A 157 8.91 33.60 31.64
CA ALA A 157 8.04 34.18 30.63
C ALA A 157 8.92 35.02 29.69
N ALA A 158 8.97 34.66 28.41
CA ALA A 158 9.37 35.55 27.33
C ALA A 158 8.83 35.04 25.98
N SER A 159 7.92 35.84 25.40
CA SER A 159 7.50 35.90 23.99
C SER A 159 7.17 34.59 23.26
N ALA A 160 5.91 34.17 23.34
CA ALA A 160 5.34 33.16 22.44
C ALA A 160 4.86 33.80 21.13
N SER A 161 5.51 33.45 20.02
CA SER A 161 4.81 33.27 18.74
C SER A 161 4.51 31.77 18.63
N PRO A 162 3.26 31.32 18.39
CA PRO A 162 2.94 29.91 18.39
C PRO A 162 3.47 29.26 17.11
N SER A 163 4.67 28.67 17.16
CA SER A 163 5.03 27.63 16.19
C SER A 163 4.02 26.49 16.39
N ALA A 164 3.15 26.25 15.41
CA ALA A 164 2.15 25.18 15.48
C ALA A 164 2.85 23.82 15.65
N ARG A 165 2.98 23.33 16.88
CA ARG A 165 3.46 21.97 17.15
C ARG A 165 2.27 21.02 16.94
N MET A 166 2.49 19.94 16.19
CA MET A 166 1.54 18.83 16.12
C MET A 166 1.29 18.30 17.54
N ARG A 167 0.03 18.12 17.93
CA ARG A 167 -0.32 17.65 19.28
C ARG A 167 -0.39 16.11 19.29
N PRO A 168 0.01 15.43 20.38
CA PRO A 168 -0.19 13.99 20.49
C PRO A 168 -1.67 13.62 20.34
N LEU A 169 -1.99 12.55 19.61
CA LEU A 169 -3.36 12.09 19.38
C LEU A 169 -4.16 11.92 20.68
N ALA A 170 -3.51 11.46 21.74
CA ALA A 170 -4.12 11.29 23.07
C ALA A 170 -4.73 12.58 23.65
N THR A 171 -4.31 13.76 23.16
CA THR A 171 -4.86 15.06 23.58
C THR A 171 -6.13 15.46 22.85
N TRP A 172 -6.60 14.68 21.86
CA TRP A 172 -7.81 14.97 21.10
C TRP A 172 -9.07 14.85 21.98
N PRO A 173 -9.83 15.94 22.21
CA PRO A 173 -10.98 15.92 23.11
C PRO A 173 -12.02 14.85 22.76
N ALA A 174 -12.55 14.17 23.79
CA ALA A 174 -13.55 13.12 23.62
C ALA A 174 -14.85 13.63 22.99
N ALA A 175 -15.29 14.83 23.36
CA ALA A 175 -16.51 15.45 22.83
C ALA A 175 -16.43 15.72 21.32
N GLU A 176 -15.26 16.16 20.82
CA GLU A 176 -15.00 16.36 19.39
C GLU A 176 -15.07 15.02 18.62
N ARG A 177 -14.44 13.98 19.16
CA ARG A 177 -14.46 12.62 18.57
C ARG A 177 -15.86 12.01 18.52
N ALA A 178 -16.66 12.21 19.56
CA ALA A 178 -18.03 11.73 19.65
C ALA A 178 -18.95 12.41 18.61
N ALA A 179 -18.67 13.68 18.26
CA ALA A 179 -19.44 14.44 17.28
C ALA A 179 -19.18 14.04 15.81
N LEU A 180 -18.14 13.25 15.54
CA LEU A 180 -17.79 12.86 14.17
C LEU A 180 -18.92 12.07 13.49
N THR A 181 -19.15 12.37 12.22
CA THR A 181 -20.01 11.61 11.30
C THR A 181 -19.21 10.80 10.30
N GLY A 182 -17.95 11.14 10.07
CA GLY A 182 -17.12 10.40 9.13
C GLY A 182 -15.63 10.61 9.28
N VAL A 183 -14.88 9.77 8.58
CA VAL A 183 -13.43 9.75 8.52
C VAL A 183 -13.02 9.70 7.06
N PHE A 184 -12.20 10.68 6.67
CA PHE A 184 -11.41 10.62 5.46
C PHE A 184 -10.03 10.06 5.74
N THR A 185 -9.47 9.34 4.79
CA THR A 185 -8.11 8.82 4.91
C THR A 185 -7.38 8.85 3.58
N ASP A 186 -6.11 9.20 3.59
CA ASP A 186 -5.20 8.79 2.53
C ASP A 186 -4.97 7.26 2.56
N ILE A 187 -4.39 6.70 1.49
CA ILE A 187 -4.09 5.28 1.36
C ILE A 187 -2.60 4.98 1.53
N ASP A 188 -1.72 5.64 0.78
CA ASP A 188 -0.33 5.20 0.65
C ASP A 188 0.53 5.69 1.78
N ASP A 189 1.19 4.76 2.48
CA ASP A 189 1.92 5.07 3.70
C ASP A 189 1.02 5.64 4.83
N THR A 190 -0.30 5.63 4.64
CA THR A 190 -1.32 5.93 5.65
C THR A 190 -2.07 4.67 6.08
N LEU A 191 -2.69 3.95 5.14
CA LEU A 191 -3.30 2.63 5.38
C LEU A 191 -2.34 1.49 5.04
N THR A 192 -1.41 1.75 4.13
CA THR A 192 -0.55 0.72 3.55
C THR A 192 0.88 0.76 4.10
N THR A 193 1.48 -0.42 4.17
CA THR A 193 2.92 -0.60 4.36
C THR A 193 3.44 -1.39 3.18
N GLU A 194 4.48 -0.89 2.53
CA GLU A 194 5.05 -1.52 1.33
C GLU A 194 4.00 -1.82 0.24
N GLY A 195 3.04 -0.91 0.06
CA GLY A 195 1.99 -1.01 -0.97
C GLY A 195 0.82 -1.94 -0.63
N ALA A 196 0.81 -2.59 0.54
CA ALA A 196 -0.29 -3.44 0.98
C ALA A 196 -1.00 -2.86 2.22
N ILE A 197 -2.33 -2.90 2.24
CA ILE A 197 -3.11 -2.53 3.43
C ILE A 197 -2.77 -3.49 4.58
N THR A 198 -2.52 -2.94 5.77
CA THR A 198 -2.22 -3.76 6.93
C THR A 198 -3.51 -4.35 7.53
N PRO A 199 -3.48 -5.56 8.14
CA PRO A 199 -4.69 -6.19 8.68
C PRO A 199 -5.40 -5.37 9.76
N ASP A 200 -4.65 -4.64 10.58
CA ASP A 200 -5.16 -3.73 11.60
C ASP A 200 -5.83 -2.49 11.00
N ALA A 201 -5.27 -1.90 9.93
CA ALA A 201 -5.93 -0.82 9.20
C ALA A 201 -7.22 -1.28 8.52
N LEU A 202 -7.21 -2.46 7.90
CA LEU A 202 -8.40 -3.04 7.28
C LEU A 202 -9.51 -3.29 8.30
N ARG A 203 -9.15 -3.85 9.47
CA ARG A 203 -10.09 -4.03 10.59
C ARG A 203 -10.59 -2.68 11.12
N ALA A 204 -9.71 -1.69 11.28
CA ALA A 204 -10.08 -0.36 11.72
C ALA A 204 -11.10 0.31 10.79
N LEU A 205 -10.94 0.19 9.46
CA LEU A 205 -11.95 0.64 8.49
C LEU A 205 -13.31 -0.06 8.72
N ALA A 206 -13.29 -1.37 8.97
CA ALA A 206 -14.50 -2.14 9.24
C ALA A 206 -15.19 -1.68 10.54
N ASP A 207 -14.42 -1.51 11.61
CA ASP A 207 -14.93 -1.12 12.93
C ASP A 207 -15.53 0.29 12.90
N LEU A 208 -14.90 1.24 12.18
CA LEU A 208 -15.43 2.59 11.98
C LEU A 208 -16.79 2.53 11.27
N ARG A 209 -16.92 1.78 10.17
CA ARG A 209 -18.21 1.63 9.47
C ARG A 209 -19.25 0.91 10.32
N ALA A 210 -18.86 -0.12 11.06
CA ALA A 210 -19.76 -0.84 11.96
C ALA A 210 -20.32 0.08 13.07
N ALA A 211 -19.54 1.07 13.51
CA ALA A 211 -19.98 2.12 14.43
C ALA A 211 -20.81 3.24 13.77
N GLY A 212 -21.20 3.08 12.49
CA GLY A 212 -22.05 4.02 11.75
C GLY A 212 -21.31 5.25 11.20
N LEU A 213 -19.98 5.28 11.24
CA LEU A 213 -19.21 6.35 10.61
C LEU A 213 -19.13 6.14 9.09
N LYS A 214 -19.23 7.25 8.36
CA LYS A 214 -18.92 7.31 6.94
C LYS A 214 -17.41 7.22 6.75
N VAL A 215 -16.92 6.37 5.86
CA VAL A 215 -15.49 6.18 5.63
C VAL A 215 -15.16 6.35 4.16
N VAL A 216 -14.34 7.35 3.84
CA VAL A 216 -13.98 7.68 2.46
C VAL A 216 -12.46 7.74 2.33
N ALA A 217 -11.89 6.92 1.44
CA ALA A 217 -10.46 6.98 1.13
C ALA A 217 -10.21 7.93 -0.05
N ILE A 218 -9.20 8.80 0.05
CA ILE A 218 -8.84 9.79 -0.99
C ILE A 218 -7.36 9.63 -1.34
N THR A 219 -7.06 9.28 -2.58
CA THR A 219 -5.72 8.84 -3.00
C THR A 219 -5.27 9.47 -4.33
N GLY A 220 -3.96 9.57 -4.51
CA GLY A 220 -3.34 9.86 -5.81
C GLY A 220 -3.19 8.63 -6.72
N ARG A 221 -3.64 7.45 -6.27
CA ARG A 221 -3.61 6.22 -7.08
C ARG A 221 -4.67 6.22 -8.19
N PRO A 222 -4.41 5.50 -9.30
CA PRO A 222 -5.31 5.42 -10.43
C PRO A 222 -6.60 4.71 -10.10
N VAL A 223 -7.63 4.97 -10.90
CA VAL A 223 -8.85 4.16 -10.90
C VAL A 223 -8.55 2.67 -11.10
N GLY A 224 -7.70 2.33 -12.06
CA GLY A 224 -7.35 0.94 -12.34
C GLY A 224 -6.73 0.22 -11.14
N TRP A 225 -5.99 0.93 -10.29
CA TRP A 225 -5.46 0.39 -9.04
C TRP A 225 -6.53 0.29 -7.96
N SER A 226 -7.41 1.29 -7.84
CA SER A 226 -8.44 1.36 -6.80
C SER A 226 -9.62 0.40 -6.99
N LEU A 227 -9.90 -0.06 -8.22
CA LEU A 227 -11.06 -0.90 -8.56
C LEU A 227 -11.17 -2.22 -7.77
N PRO A 228 -10.11 -3.01 -7.55
CA PRO A 228 -10.20 -4.22 -6.73
C PRO A 228 -10.48 -3.92 -5.25
N PHE A 229 -10.03 -2.77 -4.77
CA PHE A 229 -10.13 -2.39 -3.36
C PHE A 229 -11.50 -1.84 -3.01
N ILE A 230 -12.14 -1.05 -3.87
CA ILE A 230 -13.51 -0.58 -3.61
C ILE A 230 -14.52 -1.72 -3.48
N ALA A 231 -14.23 -2.89 -4.09
CA ALA A 231 -15.07 -4.07 -3.99
C ALA A 231 -14.85 -4.88 -2.69
N THR A 232 -13.76 -4.64 -1.96
CA THR A 232 -13.32 -5.50 -0.84
C THR A 232 -13.05 -4.76 0.46
N TRP A 233 -12.67 -3.48 0.39
CA TRP A 233 -12.40 -2.67 1.56
C TRP A 233 -13.71 -2.11 2.12
N PRO A 234 -13.85 -2.06 3.46
CA PRO A 234 -15.03 -1.51 4.11
C PRO A 234 -14.95 0.02 4.09
N VAL A 235 -15.20 0.62 2.93
CA VAL A 235 -15.29 2.07 2.71
C VAL A 235 -16.57 2.38 1.92
N ASP A 236 -17.11 3.57 2.09
CA ASP A 236 -18.28 4.04 1.33
C ASP A 236 -17.89 4.55 -0.06
N ALA A 237 -16.68 5.10 -0.20
CA ALA A 237 -16.11 5.48 -1.47
C ALA A 237 -14.56 5.47 -1.46
N ILE A 238 -13.98 5.27 -2.63
CA ILE A 238 -12.58 5.62 -2.93
C ILE A 238 -12.59 6.75 -3.95
N VAL A 239 -12.07 7.91 -3.56
CA VAL A 239 -11.81 9.05 -4.44
C VAL A 239 -10.37 8.94 -4.96
N ALA A 240 -10.25 8.53 -6.22
CA ALA A 240 -8.99 8.28 -6.90
C ALA A 240 -8.46 9.53 -7.64
N GLU A 241 -7.20 9.44 -8.07
CA GLU A 241 -6.54 10.43 -8.95
C GLU A 241 -6.65 11.87 -8.41
N ASN A 242 -6.38 12.04 -7.11
CA ASN A 242 -6.39 13.33 -6.41
C ASN A 242 -7.72 14.10 -6.57
N GLY A 243 -8.85 13.41 -6.38
CA GLY A 243 -10.16 14.06 -6.34
C GLY A 243 -10.97 14.03 -7.63
N ALA A 244 -10.43 13.49 -8.72
CA ALA A 244 -11.07 13.56 -10.03
C ALA A 244 -12.13 12.47 -10.30
N VAL A 245 -12.02 11.33 -9.61
CA VAL A 245 -12.89 10.16 -9.86
C VAL A 245 -13.31 9.53 -8.53
N ALA A 246 -14.60 9.28 -8.35
CA ALA A 246 -15.11 8.53 -7.21
C ALA A 246 -15.55 7.12 -7.63
N LEU A 247 -15.16 6.13 -6.84
CA LEU A 247 -15.56 4.74 -6.96
C LEU A 247 -16.43 4.37 -5.77
N LEU A 248 -17.59 3.78 -6.03
CA LEU A 248 -18.49 3.25 -4.99
C LEU A 248 -18.51 1.73 -5.04
N PRO A 249 -18.70 1.06 -3.90
CA PRO A 249 -18.82 -0.39 -3.87
C PRO A 249 -19.99 -0.84 -4.75
N PRO A 250 -19.91 -2.03 -5.36
CA PRO A 250 -21.06 -2.61 -6.04
C PRO A 250 -22.19 -2.84 -5.03
N PRO A 251 -23.46 -2.77 -5.47
CA PRO A 251 -24.58 -3.11 -4.60
C PRO A 251 -24.42 -4.55 -4.07
N PRO A 252 -24.80 -4.82 -2.81
CA PRO A 252 -24.76 -6.17 -2.27
C PRO A 252 -25.67 -7.08 -3.10
N TRP A 253 -25.20 -8.30 -3.36
CA TRP A 253 -25.98 -9.31 -4.07
C TRP A 253 -27.27 -9.62 -3.31
N ARG A 254 -28.39 -9.66 -4.03
CA ARG A 254 -29.69 -10.05 -3.52
C ARG A 254 -30.18 -11.32 -4.23
N PRO A 255 -30.97 -12.19 -3.55
CA PRO A 255 -31.66 -13.29 -4.22
C PRO A 255 -32.45 -12.79 -5.42
N GLY A 256 -32.11 -13.27 -6.62
CA GLY A 256 -32.69 -12.82 -7.89
C GLY A 256 -31.75 -11.96 -8.76
N ASP A 257 -30.64 -11.47 -8.21
CA ASP A 257 -29.62 -10.77 -8.99
C ASP A 257 -28.87 -11.74 -9.92
N SER A 258 -28.42 -11.23 -11.06
CA SER A 258 -27.61 -12.01 -12.01
C SER A 258 -26.36 -12.56 -11.32
N LEU A 259 -25.94 -13.77 -11.71
CA LEU A 259 -24.66 -14.36 -11.27
C LEU A 259 -23.44 -13.55 -11.76
N HIS A 260 -23.63 -12.63 -12.71
CA HIS A 260 -22.58 -11.70 -13.13
C HIS A 260 -22.40 -10.57 -12.10
N PRO A 261 -21.17 -10.33 -11.61
CA PRO A 261 -20.91 -9.25 -10.67
C PRO A 261 -21.23 -7.89 -11.30
N VAL A 262 -22.02 -7.07 -10.59
CA VAL A 262 -22.22 -5.67 -10.96
C VAL A 262 -20.88 -4.95 -10.73
N PRO A 263 -20.37 -4.19 -11.71
CA PRO A 263 -19.11 -3.46 -11.52
C PRO A 263 -19.28 -2.30 -10.53
N PRO A 264 -18.20 -1.86 -9.86
CA PRO A 264 -18.19 -0.64 -9.07
C PRO A 264 -18.70 0.55 -9.90
N ARG A 265 -19.51 1.42 -9.29
CA ARG A 265 -19.97 2.65 -9.94
C ARG A 265 -18.82 3.66 -9.98
N ARG A 266 -18.74 4.41 -11.07
CA ARG A 266 -17.69 5.41 -11.31
C ARG A 266 -18.32 6.75 -11.61
N TYR A 267 -17.99 7.75 -10.82
CA TYR A 267 -18.34 9.13 -11.07
C TYR A 267 -17.08 9.90 -11.45
N PHE A 268 -17.18 10.77 -12.45
CA PHE A 268 -16.09 11.62 -12.88
C PHE A 268 -16.48 13.08 -12.69
N LEU A 269 -15.56 13.88 -12.18
CA LEU A 269 -15.77 15.32 -12.03
C LEU A 269 -15.96 16.03 -13.38
N ARG A 270 -15.40 15.47 -14.45
CA ARG A 270 -15.42 16.03 -15.81
C ARG A 270 -15.98 15.04 -16.83
N ASP A 271 -16.59 15.58 -17.88
CA ASP A 271 -17.16 14.80 -18.98
C ASP A 271 -16.08 14.01 -19.75
N ALA A 272 -16.52 12.99 -20.48
CA ALA A 272 -15.63 12.07 -21.18
C ALA A 272 -14.77 12.75 -22.27
N ALA A 273 -15.30 13.75 -22.97
CA ALA A 273 -14.58 14.42 -24.05
C ALA A 273 -13.42 15.26 -23.50
N ARG A 274 -13.68 16.03 -22.44
CA ARG A 274 -12.65 16.81 -21.74
C ARG A 274 -11.58 15.92 -21.14
N ARG A 275 -11.97 14.80 -20.51
CA ARG A 275 -11.02 13.82 -19.96
C ARG A 275 -10.11 13.24 -21.04
N ALA A 276 -10.66 12.81 -22.17
CA ALA A 276 -9.87 12.26 -23.27
C ALA A 276 -8.85 13.27 -23.84
N ALA A 277 -9.28 14.52 -24.04
CA ALA A 277 -8.40 15.59 -24.52
C ALA A 277 -7.28 15.92 -23.52
N ASN A 278 -7.62 16.04 -22.23
CA ASN A 278 -6.64 16.27 -21.16
C ASN A 278 -5.66 15.12 -21.07
N PHE A 279 -6.14 13.87 -21.09
CA PHE A 279 -5.31 12.68 -20.99
C PHE A 279 -4.27 12.62 -22.12
N ALA A 280 -4.68 12.88 -23.37
CA ALA A 280 -3.76 12.94 -24.49
C ALA A 280 -2.66 14.01 -24.32
N ARG A 281 -2.99 15.16 -23.73
CA ARG A 281 -1.99 16.19 -23.41
C ARG A 281 -1.05 15.74 -22.30
N MET A 282 -1.57 15.17 -21.22
CA MET A 282 -0.75 14.69 -20.11
C MET A 282 0.18 13.54 -20.53
N GLN A 283 -0.22 12.66 -21.46
CA GLN A 283 0.68 11.63 -21.99
C GLN A 283 1.91 12.23 -22.70
N ARG A 284 1.76 13.34 -23.44
CA ARG A 284 2.91 14.04 -24.05
C ARG A 284 3.86 14.62 -23.00
N VAL A 285 3.30 15.16 -21.91
CA VAL A 285 4.09 15.67 -20.77
C VAL A 285 4.84 14.52 -20.09
N LEU A 286 4.18 13.37 -19.90
CA LEU A 286 4.78 12.18 -19.31
C LEU A 286 5.97 11.67 -20.15
N GLU A 287 5.79 11.55 -21.47
CA GLU A 287 6.86 11.16 -22.41
C GLU A 287 8.01 12.17 -22.40
N ARG A 288 7.70 13.46 -22.30
CA ARG A 288 8.69 14.53 -22.19
C ARG A 288 9.53 14.38 -20.92
N ILE A 289 8.89 14.14 -19.77
CA ILE A 289 9.58 13.91 -18.50
C ILE A 289 10.53 12.73 -18.59
N GLU A 290 10.07 11.58 -19.10
CA GLU A 290 10.90 10.37 -19.21
C GLU A 290 12.09 10.54 -20.16
N ARG A 291 11.99 11.46 -21.13
CA ARG A 291 13.07 11.80 -22.06
C ARG A 291 14.07 12.79 -21.46
N GLU A 292 13.59 13.83 -20.78
CA GLU A 292 14.39 14.98 -20.35
C GLU A 292 15.00 14.82 -18.96
N ILE A 293 14.39 13.99 -18.10
CA ILE A 293 14.82 13.83 -16.71
C ILE A 293 15.40 12.42 -16.52
N PRO A 294 16.74 12.28 -16.41
CA PRO A 294 17.39 10.99 -16.19
C PRO A 294 16.84 10.28 -14.94
N GLY A 295 16.54 9.00 -15.09
CA GLY A 295 16.01 8.18 -13.99
C GLY A 295 14.50 8.30 -13.78
N ALA A 296 13.84 9.36 -14.24
CA ALA A 296 12.39 9.48 -14.14
C ALA A 296 11.69 8.36 -14.93
N ARG A 297 10.72 7.72 -14.29
CA ARG A 297 9.92 6.64 -14.86
C ARG A 297 8.48 6.85 -14.47
N ARG A 298 7.56 6.67 -15.42
CA ARG A 298 6.13 6.63 -15.08
C ARG A 298 5.83 5.54 -14.05
N ALA A 299 4.84 5.79 -13.21
CA ALA A 299 4.33 4.83 -12.24
C ALA A 299 3.93 3.50 -12.91
N THR A 300 4.17 2.37 -12.24
CA THR A 300 3.88 1.04 -12.80
C THR A 300 2.38 0.81 -13.02
N ASP A 301 1.55 1.53 -12.27
CA ASP A 301 0.09 1.55 -12.35
C ASP A 301 -0.48 2.52 -13.41
N SER A 302 0.39 3.19 -14.18
CA SER A 302 -0.01 4.24 -15.14
C SER A 302 -1.03 3.80 -16.18
N ALA A 303 -1.10 2.51 -16.53
CA ALA A 303 -2.10 1.99 -17.48
C ALA A 303 -3.54 2.06 -16.94
N GLY A 304 -3.72 2.24 -15.63
CA GLY A 304 -5.00 2.39 -14.97
C GLY A 304 -5.42 3.85 -14.74
N ARG A 305 -4.61 4.84 -15.13
CA ARG A 305 -4.88 6.27 -14.94
C ARG A 305 -5.76 6.81 -16.06
N GLU A 306 -6.70 7.69 -15.73
CA GLU A 306 -7.60 8.29 -16.72
C GLU A 306 -7.63 9.83 -16.72
N THR A 307 -7.27 10.46 -15.60
CA THR A 307 -7.40 11.91 -15.37
C THR A 307 -6.14 12.55 -14.79
N ASP A 308 -5.11 11.76 -14.48
CA ASP A 308 -3.79 12.23 -14.10
C ASP A 308 -2.66 11.40 -14.75
N ILE A 309 -1.42 11.82 -14.51
CA ILE A 309 -0.18 11.06 -14.77
C ILE A 309 0.65 11.02 -13.48
N ALA A 310 1.55 10.04 -13.37
CA ALA A 310 2.45 9.96 -12.23
C ALA A 310 3.84 9.47 -12.62
N ILE A 311 4.86 10.06 -11.98
CA ILE A 311 6.25 9.59 -11.98
C ILE A 311 6.53 8.91 -10.64
N ASP A 312 7.14 7.73 -10.69
CA ASP A 312 7.59 6.98 -9.52
C ASP A 312 8.88 7.59 -8.96
N HIS A 313 8.83 7.98 -7.68
CA HIS A 313 10.01 8.52 -6.99
C HIS A 313 10.38 7.75 -5.72
N SER A 314 9.50 6.89 -5.20
CA SER A 314 9.83 6.09 -4.02
C SER A 314 9.16 4.71 -3.90
N GLU A 315 8.31 4.28 -4.84
CA GLU A 315 7.67 2.94 -4.77
C GLU A 315 8.58 1.86 -5.38
N PHE A 316 8.93 2.05 -6.66
CA PHE A 316 9.78 1.12 -7.42
C PHE A 316 11.00 1.80 -8.04
N THR A 317 10.95 3.12 -8.22
CA THR A 317 12.05 3.96 -8.69
C THR A 317 12.39 4.95 -7.59
N HIS A 318 13.67 5.21 -7.37
CA HIS A 318 14.09 6.26 -6.44
C HIS A 318 14.63 7.45 -7.20
N LEU A 319 14.03 8.61 -6.96
CA LEU A 319 14.54 9.90 -7.42
C LEU A 319 15.05 10.67 -6.20
N ASP A 320 16.15 11.41 -6.39
CA ASP A 320 16.58 12.38 -5.38
C ASP A 320 15.70 13.64 -5.44
N GLU A 321 15.89 14.52 -4.46
CA GLU A 321 15.09 15.74 -4.32
C GLU A 321 15.21 16.65 -5.54
N ALA A 322 16.41 16.79 -6.11
CA ALA A 322 16.63 17.60 -7.30
C ALA A 322 15.87 17.06 -8.53
N ALA A 323 15.84 15.74 -8.72
CA ALA A 323 15.07 15.10 -9.78
C ALA A 323 13.55 15.21 -9.54
N ILE A 324 13.08 15.08 -8.29
CA ILE A 324 11.67 15.31 -7.93
C ILE A 324 11.27 16.75 -8.26
N ASP A 325 12.08 17.73 -7.86
CA ASP A 325 11.83 19.15 -8.14
C ASP A 325 11.83 19.45 -9.64
N ALA A 326 12.74 18.82 -10.41
CA ALA A 326 12.76 18.94 -11.85
C ALA A 326 11.48 18.37 -12.51
N VAL A 327 10.98 17.23 -12.03
CA VAL A 327 9.71 16.64 -12.51
C VAL A 327 8.55 17.58 -12.21
N VAL A 328 8.46 18.09 -10.98
CA VAL A 328 7.42 19.05 -10.57
C VAL A 328 7.49 20.32 -11.42
N ALA A 329 8.67 20.89 -11.61
CA ALA A 329 8.88 22.09 -12.40
C ALA A 329 8.47 21.88 -13.87
N LEU A 330 8.82 20.74 -14.46
CA LEU A 330 8.44 20.41 -15.84
C LEU A 330 6.92 20.26 -15.97
N MET A 331 6.27 19.51 -15.09
CA MET A 331 4.80 19.40 -15.07
C MET A 331 4.13 20.77 -14.99
N ARG A 332 4.59 21.64 -14.07
CA ARG A 332 4.06 23.00 -13.91
C ARG A 332 4.31 23.89 -15.13
N SER A 333 5.48 23.77 -15.76
CA SER A 333 5.80 24.51 -17.01
C SER A 333 4.87 24.14 -18.16
N GLU A 334 4.34 22.92 -18.15
CA GLU A 334 3.36 22.42 -19.11
C GLU A 334 1.91 22.73 -18.68
N GLY A 335 1.73 23.49 -17.60
CA GLY A 335 0.42 23.91 -17.08
C GLY A 335 -0.34 22.84 -16.32
N LEU A 336 0.33 21.80 -15.81
CA LEU A 336 -0.28 20.82 -14.92
C LEU A 336 -0.18 21.29 -13.46
N HIS A 337 -1.20 20.99 -12.67
CA HIS A 337 -1.03 20.88 -11.22
C HIS A 337 -0.08 19.73 -10.94
N ALA A 338 0.81 19.89 -9.96
CA ALA A 338 1.77 18.86 -9.58
C ALA A 338 1.88 18.77 -8.06
N THR A 339 1.74 17.56 -7.54
CA THR A 339 1.90 17.26 -6.11
C THR A 339 2.84 16.08 -5.91
N VAL A 340 3.52 16.08 -4.77
CA VAL A 340 4.42 15.00 -4.36
C VAL A 340 3.74 14.28 -3.21
N SER A 341 3.46 12.99 -3.38
CA SER A 341 3.04 12.08 -2.32
C SER A 341 4.24 11.31 -1.77
N SER A 342 3.99 10.40 -0.84
CA SER A 342 5.01 9.47 -0.32
C SER A 342 5.67 8.59 -1.38
N ILE A 343 5.01 8.34 -2.51
CA ILE A 343 5.47 7.38 -3.53
C ILE A 343 5.54 7.94 -4.96
N HIS A 344 4.73 8.95 -5.29
CA HIS A 344 4.56 9.47 -6.64
C HIS A 344 4.64 10.99 -6.73
N VAL A 345 5.10 11.49 -7.87
CA VAL A 345 4.86 12.87 -8.31
C VAL A 345 3.68 12.81 -9.27
N ASN A 346 2.52 13.27 -8.84
CA ASN A 346 1.28 13.27 -9.62
C ASN A 346 1.12 14.59 -10.37
N GLY A 347 0.65 14.52 -11.62
CA GLY A 347 0.36 15.69 -12.44
C GLY A 347 -0.99 15.60 -13.16
N TRP A 348 -1.78 16.68 -13.15
CA TRP A 348 -3.10 16.70 -13.81
C TRP A 348 -3.51 18.07 -14.35
N LEU A 349 -4.57 18.08 -15.17
CA LEU A 349 -5.19 19.29 -15.72
C LEU A 349 -6.59 19.51 -15.12
N GLY A 350 -6.81 20.68 -14.53
CA GLY A 350 -8.06 21.07 -13.88
C GLY A 350 -7.89 21.24 -12.37
N ASP A 351 -8.94 21.73 -11.73
CA ASP A 351 -8.86 22.25 -10.35
C ASP A 351 -9.17 21.19 -9.27
N ASN A 352 -9.11 19.90 -9.62
CA ASN A 352 -9.33 18.85 -8.62
C ASN A 352 -8.14 18.77 -7.66
N ASP A 353 -8.44 18.49 -6.40
CA ASP A 353 -7.49 18.09 -5.37
C ASP A 353 -8.22 17.18 -4.37
N LYS A 354 -7.52 16.73 -3.32
CA LYS A 354 -8.13 15.86 -2.29
C LYS A 354 -9.32 16.51 -1.58
N LEU A 355 -9.27 17.82 -1.31
CA LEU A 355 -10.31 18.55 -0.60
C LEU A 355 -11.54 18.79 -1.49
N ALA A 356 -11.33 19.18 -2.75
CA ALA A 356 -12.38 19.30 -3.75
C ALA A 356 -13.07 17.95 -3.97
N GLY A 357 -12.29 16.86 -4.05
CA GLY A 357 -12.81 15.50 -4.12
C GLY A 357 -13.63 15.10 -2.89
N ALA A 358 -13.17 15.44 -1.68
CA ALA A 358 -13.88 15.21 -0.44
C ALA A 358 -15.23 15.93 -0.39
N ARG A 359 -15.24 17.23 -0.71
CA ARG A 359 -16.46 18.06 -0.80
C ARG A 359 -17.46 17.45 -1.77
N TRP A 360 -17.00 17.17 -2.98
CA TRP A 360 -17.83 16.64 -4.05
C TRP A 360 -18.47 15.30 -3.67
N ILE A 361 -17.69 14.34 -3.18
CA ILE A 361 -18.26 13.01 -2.89
C ILE A 361 -19.18 13.00 -1.68
N VAL A 362 -18.96 13.86 -0.68
CA VAL A 362 -19.87 13.92 0.47
C VAL A 362 -21.22 14.49 0.06
N ASP A 363 -21.21 15.54 -0.76
CA ASP A 363 -22.45 16.13 -1.27
C ASP A 363 -23.19 15.13 -2.17
N GLU A 364 -22.48 14.46 -3.09
CA GLU A 364 -23.05 13.44 -3.98
C GLU A 364 -23.72 12.29 -3.20
N LEU A 365 -23.06 11.75 -2.16
CA LEU A 365 -23.57 10.58 -1.43
C LEU A 365 -24.61 10.92 -0.37
N TRP A 366 -24.50 12.09 0.26
CA TRP A 366 -25.25 12.39 1.47
C TRP A 366 -25.91 13.77 1.50
N GLN A 367 -25.75 14.59 0.47
CA GLN A 367 -26.33 15.95 0.38
C GLN A 367 -25.92 16.80 1.60
N GLN A 368 -24.66 16.67 2.02
CA GLN A 368 -24.07 17.32 3.20
C GLN A 368 -22.80 18.08 2.79
N PRO A 369 -22.93 19.23 2.10
CA PRO A 369 -21.78 19.94 1.56
C PRO A 369 -20.81 20.39 2.67
N LEU A 370 -19.51 20.14 2.46
CA LEU A 370 -18.44 20.50 3.41
C LEU A 370 -17.97 21.96 3.26
N ASP A 371 -18.91 22.87 3.03
CA ASP A 371 -18.63 24.29 2.76
C ASP A 371 -18.50 25.11 4.03
N THR A 372 -19.09 24.65 5.14
CA THR A 372 -18.99 25.31 6.44
C THR A 372 -17.94 24.67 7.33
N THR A 373 -17.40 25.43 8.28
CA THR A 373 -16.52 24.88 9.32
C THR A 373 -17.27 23.88 10.21
N ALA A 374 -18.52 24.18 10.56
CA ALA A 374 -19.34 23.29 11.40
C ALA A 374 -19.52 21.89 10.78
N GLU A 375 -19.74 21.80 9.47
CA GLU A 375 -19.81 20.50 8.78
C GLU A 375 -18.44 19.81 8.74
N ARG A 376 -17.37 20.54 8.42
CA ARG A 376 -16.00 19.98 8.39
C ARG A 376 -15.54 19.47 9.75
N ASP A 377 -15.96 20.10 10.85
CA ASP A 377 -15.65 19.66 12.22
C ASP A 377 -16.34 18.34 12.59
N ARG A 378 -17.31 17.88 11.79
CA ARG A 378 -17.89 16.53 11.94
C ARG A 378 -17.07 15.45 11.21
N TRP A 379 -15.94 15.81 10.63
CA TRP A 379 -15.08 14.90 9.89
C TRP A 379 -13.65 14.93 10.40
N ALA A 380 -13.05 13.75 10.51
CA ALA A 380 -11.62 13.61 10.71
C ALA A 380 -10.92 13.30 9.39
N TYR A 381 -9.69 13.76 9.24
CA TYR A 381 -8.84 13.42 8.12
C TYR A 381 -7.51 12.80 8.59
N VAL A 382 -7.14 11.65 8.04
CA VAL A 382 -5.87 10.98 8.33
C VAL A 382 -5.00 10.93 7.07
N GLY A 383 -3.74 11.39 7.18
CA GLY A 383 -2.78 11.39 6.07
C GLY A 383 -1.33 11.31 6.53
N ASP A 384 -0.39 11.36 5.58
CA ASP A 384 1.03 11.16 5.86
C ASP A 384 1.98 12.09 5.11
N SER A 385 1.57 12.80 4.05
CA SER A 385 2.54 13.42 3.15
C SER A 385 2.12 14.78 2.59
N THR A 386 2.97 15.38 1.75
CA THR A 386 2.80 16.77 1.29
C THR A 386 1.56 17.02 0.45
N ASN A 387 1.04 16.00 -0.24
CA ASN A 387 -0.23 16.12 -0.99
C ASN A 387 -1.47 16.11 -0.08
N ASP A 388 -1.30 15.93 1.22
CA ASP A 388 -2.36 15.98 2.23
C ASP A 388 -2.50 17.35 2.89
N GLN A 389 -1.60 18.28 2.60
CA GLN A 389 -1.53 19.59 3.25
C GLN A 389 -2.84 20.38 3.23
N LEU A 390 -3.54 20.38 2.09
CA LEU A 390 -4.85 21.06 1.98
C LEU A 390 -5.89 20.43 2.91
N MET A 391 -5.82 19.13 3.14
CA MET A 391 -6.67 18.44 4.10
C MET A 391 -6.25 18.77 5.54
N PHE A 392 -4.94 18.88 5.81
CA PHE A 392 -4.44 19.29 7.11
C PHE A 392 -4.87 20.72 7.50
N GLU A 393 -4.89 21.62 6.53
CA GLU A 393 -5.38 22.98 6.68
C GLU A 393 -6.91 23.03 6.86
N ALA A 394 -7.65 22.28 6.04
CA ALA A 394 -9.10 22.43 5.94
C ALA A 394 -9.90 21.78 7.07
N PHE A 395 -9.38 20.74 7.72
CA PHE A 395 -10.08 19.99 8.76
C PHE A 395 -9.50 20.30 10.14
N ALA A 396 -10.38 20.70 11.09
CA ALA A 396 -9.97 20.89 12.48
C ALA A 396 -9.44 19.58 13.08
N HIS A 397 -10.01 18.45 12.71
CA HIS A 397 -9.58 17.11 13.12
C HIS A 397 -8.65 16.48 12.08
N SER A 398 -7.57 17.18 11.72
CA SER A 398 -6.51 16.63 10.87
C SER A 398 -5.47 15.87 11.68
N ILE A 399 -5.15 14.65 11.25
CA ILE A 399 -4.24 13.73 11.91
C ILE A 399 -3.17 13.26 10.92
N GLY A 400 -1.91 13.39 11.31
CA GLY A 400 -0.80 12.74 10.63
C GLY A 400 -0.49 11.39 11.26
N VAL A 401 -0.31 10.34 10.46
CA VAL A 401 0.34 9.11 10.96
C VAL A 401 1.83 9.40 11.24
N ALA A 402 2.49 8.67 12.14
CA ALA A 402 3.80 9.09 12.68
C ALA A 402 4.89 9.30 11.60
N ASN A 403 4.83 8.58 10.47
CA ASN A 403 5.73 8.77 9.32
C ASN A 403 5.52 10.10 8.58
N VAL A 404 4.53 10.93 8.95
CA VAL A 404 4.42 12.33 8.50
C VAL A 404 5.64 13.16 8.91
N ALA A 405 6.34 12.75 9.97
CA ALA A 405 7.53 13.43 10.47
C ALA A 405 8.59 13.69 9.37
N ARG A 406 8.71 12.79 8.39
CA ARG A 406 9.65 12.95 7.26
C ARG A 406 9.29 14.12 6.32
N PHE A 407 8.04 14.55 6.32
CA PHE A 407 7.53 15.64 5.47
C PHE A 407 7.28 16.93 6.23
N VAL A 408 7.31 16.93 7.57
CA VAL A 408 7.15 18.14 8.41
C VAL A 408 8.00 19.31 7.93
N PRO A 409 9.29 19.16 7.56
CA PRO A 409 10.10 20.27 7.05
C PRO A 409 9.60 20.88 5.73
N LYS A 410 8.76 20.15 4.98
CA LYS A 410 8.20 20.54 3.68
C LYS A 410 6.73 20.99 3.77
N LEU A 411 6.11 20.87 4.93
CA LEU A 411 4.71 21.24 5.17
C LEU A 411 4.63 22.68 5.70
N THR A 412 3.84 23.50 5.00
CA THR A 412 3.35 24.81 5.47
C THR A 412 2.20 24.64 6.46
N HIS A 413 1.29 23.69 6.22
CA HIS A 413 0.19 23.36 7.13
C HIS A 413 0.39 21.97 7.71
N LEU A 414 0.66 21.92 9.01
CA LEU A 414 0.86 20.69 9.76
C LEU A 414 -0.49 20.09 10.19
N PRO A 415 -0.62 18.76 10.30
CA PRO A 415 -1.79 18.16 10.91
C PRO A 415 -1.91 18.63 12.37
N ARG A 416 -3.15 18.80 12.85
CA ARG A 416 -3.39 19.23 14.24
C ARG A 416 -2.95 18.19 15.26
N TYR A 417 -3.12 16.92 14.92
CA TYR A 417 -2.74 15.79 15.77
C TYR A 417 -1.76 14.85 15.06
N VAL A 418 -0.99 14.10 15.83
CA VAL A 418 -0.09 13.06 15.31
C VAL A 418 -0.20 11.79 16.16
N THR A 419 -0.24 10.64 15.48
CA THR A 419 -0.27 9.31 16.11
C THR A 419 1.12 8.92 16.63
N GLN A 420 1.19 7.89 17.46
CA GLN A 420 2.47 7.23 17.79
C GLN A 420 2.84 6.19 16.73
N GLY A 421 1.85 5.46 16.20
CA GLY A 421 2.06 4.46 15.17
C GLY A 421 2.28 5.08 13.77
N GLU A 422 3.14 4.47 12.97
CA GLU A 422 3.25 4.79 11.54
C GLU A 422 2.19 4.04 10.72
N ARG A 423 1.83 4.57 9.55
CA ARG A 423 1.04 3.88 8.53
C ARG A 423 -0.23 3.26 9.14
N GLY A 424 -0.56 2.03 8.75
CA GLY A 424 -1.76 1.35 9.18
C GLY A 424 -1.89 1.20 10.70
N ALA A 425 -0.78 1.10 11.44
CA ALA A 425 -0.80 1.09 12.90
C ALA A 425 -1.23 2.44 13.48
N GLY A 426 -0.78 3.54 12.87
CA GLY A 426 -1.25 4.89 13.18
C GLY A 426 -2.74 5.06 12.86
N PHE A 427 -3.19 4.60 11.70
CA PHE A 427 -4.62 4.64 11.36
C PHE A 427 -5.48 3.82 12.34
N ALA A 428 -5.02 2.62 12.74
CA ALA A 428 -5.70 1.81 13.74
C ALA A 428 -5.72 2.47 15.14
N GLU A 429 -4.69 3.25 15.50
CA GLU A 429 -4.68 4.09 16.70
C GLU A 429 -5.77 5.15 16.65
N VAL A 430 -5.92 5.85 15.52
CA VAL A 430 -7.00 6.83 15.28
C VAL A 430 -8.36 6.18 15.46
N ALA A 431 -8.60 5.05 14.80
CA ALA A 431 -9.87 4.35 14.90
C ALA A 431 -10.20 3.96 16.35
N ARG A 432 -9.24 3.41 17.10
CA ARG A 432 -9.44 3.05 18.51
C ARG A 432 -9.83 4.25 19.37
N VAL A 433 -9.16 5.39 19.16
CA VAL A 433 -9.45 6.64 19.87
C VAL A 433 -10.82 7.19 19.51
N VAL A 434 -11.24 7.11 18.24
CA VAL A 434 -12.58 7.54 17.80
C VAL A 434 -13.68 6.62 18.31
N LEU A 435 -13.43 5.30 18.33
CA LEU A 435 -14.40 4.30 18.76
C LEU A 435 -14.55 4.24 20.28
N GLY A 436 -13.52 4.58 21.05
CA GLY A 436 -13.56 4.57 22.51
C GLY A 436 -14.53 5.58 23.16
N VAL A 437 -15.22 6.39 22.36
CA VAL A 437 -16.23 7.36 22.81
C VAL A 437 -17.62 7.10 22.21
N ARG A 438 -17.84 5.91 21.62
CA ARG A 438 -19.08 5.54 20.91
C ARG A 438 -19.84 4.42 21.60
#